data_AF-A0A963WE24-F1
#
_entry.id   AF-A0A963WE24-F1
#
_cell.length_a   1.000
_cell.length_b   1.000
_cell.length_c   1.000
_cell.angle_alpha   90.00
_cell.angle_beta   90.00
_cell.angle_gamma   90.00
#
_symmetry.space_group_name_H-M   'P 1'
#
loop_
_entity.id
_entity.type
_entity.pdbx_description
1 polymer ?
#
loop_
_entity_poly.entity_id
_entity_poly.type
_entity_poly.pdbx_seq_one_letter_code
_entity_poly.pdbx_strand_id
1 'polypeptide(L)'
;SIARQDTAPATAIAAGDETLGMALIEAAARLSPEQPQILLVYADAPAPDLYAQDIASAETPHALALLLDLHGPCQLHVATQRTSTAPSTDMMGLSLLRLLAGHSPCETWTGERSTWQWTLADA
;
A
#
# COMPACT_ATOMS: atom_id res chain seq x y z
N SER A 1 -2.77 0.37 -19.84
CA SER A 1 -4.14 -0.09 -19.54
C SER A 1 -4.99 -0.18 -20.82
N ILE A 2 -5.54 -1.36 -21.13
CA ILE A 2 -6.41 -1.58 -22.31
C ILE A 2 -7.67 -0.71 -22.25
N ALA A 3 -8.34 -0.66 -21.09
CA ALA A 3 -9.57 0.11 -20.90
C ALA A 3 -9.39 1.62 -21.13
N ARG A 4 -8.17 2.14 -20.95
CA ARG A 4 -7.83 3.56 -21.15
C ARG A 4 -7.03 3.83 -22.43
N GLN A 5 -6.76 2.80 -23.24
CA GLN A 5 -5.79 2.87 -24.36
C GLN A 5 -4.43 3.47 -23.94
N ASP A 6 -4.05 3.24 -22.68
CA ASP A 6 -2.85 3.78 -22.07
C ASP A 6 -1.68 2.81 -22.27
N THR A 7 -0.58 3.27 -22.85
CA THR A 7 0.62 2.46 -23.11
C THR A 7 1.75 2.76 -22.12
N ALA A 8 1.48 3.49 -21.03
CA ALA A 8 2.48 3.73 -19.99
C ALA A 8 2.98 2.41 -19.36
N PRO A 9 4.25 2.34 -18.93
CA PRO A 9 4.80 1.14 -18.31
C PRO A 9 4.07 0.77 -17.01
N ALA A 10 3.61 -0.47 -16.91
CA ALA A 10 2.89 -0.98 -15.76
C ALA A 10 3.63 -2.17 -15.12
N THR A 11 3.64 -2.22 -13.78
CA THR A 11 4.19 -3.32 -12.98
C THR A 11 3.10 -3.80 -12.01
N ALA A 12 3.03 -5.11 -11.77
CA ALA A 12 2.19 -5.69 -10.73
C ALA A 12 3.10 -6.33 -9.67
N ILE A 13 2.79 -6.10 -8.40
CA ILE A 13 3.56 -6.58 -7.25
C ILE A 13 2.68 -7.52 -6.42
N ALA A 14 3.25 -8.62 -5.97
CA ALA A 14 2.63 -9.54 -5.01
C ALA A 14 3.69 -9.92 -3.96
N ALA A 15 3.40 -9.63 -2.69
CA ALA A 15 4.29 -9.87 -1.55
C ALA A 15 3.51 -10.30 -0.29
N GLY A 16 2.41 -11.04 -0.48
CA GLY A 16 1.49 -11.41 0.61
C GLY A 16 0.88 -10.16 1.27
N ASP A 17 0.71 -10.19 2.58
CA ASP A 17 0.14 -9.09 3.37
C ASP A 17 0.93 -7.78 3.26
N GLU A 18 2.21 -7.85 2.85
CA GLU A 18 3.08 -6.68 2.67
C GLU A 18 3.02 -6.09 1.25
N THR A 19 2.12 -6.56 0.39
CA THR A 19 2.01 -6.14 -1.02
C THR A 19 1.92 -4.63 -1.19
N LEU A 20 1.08 -3.95 -0.40
CA LEU A 20 0.91 -2.51 -0.48
C LEU A 20 2.20 -1.74 -0.11
N GLY A 21 2.87 -2.15 0.96
CA GLY A 21 4.14 -1.56 1.40
C GLY A 21 5.24 -1.72 0.35
N MET A 22 5.34 -2.91 -0.24
CA MET A 22 6.30 -3.17 -1.31
C MET A 22 5.97 -2.42 -2.60
N ALA A 23 4.69 -2.26 -2.94
CA ALA A 23 4.26 -1.46 -4.09
C ALA A 23 4.63 0.02 -3.92
N LEU A 24 4.54 0.57 -2.69
CA LEU A 24 5.00 1.93 -2.39
C LEU A 24 6.51 2.09 -2.58
N ILE A 25 7.31 1.10 -2.16
CA ILE A 25 8.77 1.11 -2.35
C ILE A 25 9.11 1.06 -3.85
N GLU A 26 8.48 0.16 -4.61
CA GLU A 26 8.66 0.08 -6.07
C GLU A 26 8.31 1.40 -6.75
N ALA A 27 7.17 2.00 -6.40
CA ALA A 27 6.77 3.28 -6.97
C ALA A 27 7.75 4.40 -6.59
N ALA A 28 8.20 4.48 -5.34
CA ALA A 28 9.20 5.46 -4.92
C ALA A 28 10.53 5.31 -5.67
N ALA A 29 10.96 4.07 -5.95
CA ALA A 29 12.18 3.80 -6.71
C ALA A 29 12.07 4.18 -8.20
N ARG A 30 10.86 4.23 -8.74
CA ARG A 30 10.59 4.59 -10.14
C ARG A 30 10.35 6.08 -10.36
N LEU A 31 10.02 6.85 -9.32
CA LEU A 31 9.85 8.30 -9.42
C LEU A 31 11.18 8.93 -9.80
N SER A 32 11.18 9.65 -10.91
CA SER A 32 12.34 10.40 -11.41
C SER A 32 11.88 11.65 -12.16
N PRO A 33 12.76 12.61 -12.48
CA PRO A 33 12.40 13.76 -13.30
C PRO A 33 11.79 13.37 -14.67
N GLU A 34 12.18 12.23 -15.23
CA GLU A 34 11.67 11.68 -16.49
C GLU A 34 10.33 10.94 -16.33
N GLN A 35 10.04 10.42 -15.12
CA GLN A 35 8.78 9.80 -14.73
C GLN A 35 8.33 10.37 -13.38
N PRO A 36 7.83 11.63 -13.35
CA PRO A 36 7.56 12.33 -12.09
C PRO A 36 6.24 11.92 -11.44
N GLN A 37 5.40 11.14 -12.15
CA GLN A 37 4.09 10.72 -11.69
C GLN A 37 3.91 9.20 -11.85
N ILE A 38 3.40 8.56 -10.80
CA ILE A 38 3.05 7.14 -10.79
C ILE A 38 1.65 6.96 -10.21
N LEU A 39 0.81 6.25 -10.95
CA LEU A 39 -0.47 5.76 -10.45
C LEU A 39 -0.25 4.39 -9.79
N LEU A 40 -0.35 4.34 -8.47
CA LEU A 40 -0.41 3.10 -7.71
C LEU A 40 -1.86 2.74 -7.47
N VAL A 41 -2.25 1.53 -7.86
CA VAL A 41 -3.57 0.96 -7.56
C VAL A 41 -3.37 -0.31 -6.76
N TYR A 42 -3.99 -0.37 -5.59
CA TYR A 42 -4.06 -1.55 -4.75
C TYR A 42 -5.52 -1.92 -4.55
N ALA A 43 -5.84 -3.20 -4.66
CA ALA A 43 -7.17 -3.72 -4.43
C ALA A 43 -7.02 -5.10 -3.80
N ASP A 44 -7.84 -5.35 -2.78
CA ASP A 44 -7.93 -6.65 -2.14
C ASP A 44 -9.39 -7.05 -1.97
N ALA A 45 -9.61 -8.36 -1.96
CA ALA A 45 -10.93 -8.94 -1.83
C ALA A 45 -10.84 -10.31 -1.17
N PRO A 46 -11.85 -10.68 -0.36
CA PRO A 46 -11.89 -11.99 0.24
C PRO A 46 -11.81 -13.07 -0.84
N ALA A 47 -11.07 -14.13 -0.53
CA ALA A 47 -10.99 -15.25 -1.44
C ALA A 47 -12.36 -15.92 -1.60
N PRO A 48 -12.56 -16.66 -2.70
CA PRO A 48 -13.77 -17.47 -2.89
C PRO A 48 -14.03 -18.41 -1.70
N ASP A 49 -15.32 -18.63 -1.38
CA ASP A 49 -15.77 -19.42 -0.23
C ASP A 49 -15.09 -20.80 -0.09
N LEU A 50 -14.71 -21.41 -1.21
CA LEU A 50 -14.05 -22.72 -1.24
C LEU A 50 -12.68 -22.71 -0.52
N TYR A 51 -12.04 -21.55 -0.40
CA TYR A 51 -10.76 -21.35 0.28
C TYR A 51 -10.91 -20.72 1.67
N ALA A 52 -12.13 -20.41 2.12
CA ALA A 52 -12.36 -19.67 3.36
C ALA A 52 -11.80 -20.37 4.60
N GLN A 53 -11.73 -21.71 4.59
CA GLN A 53 -11.17 -22.51 5.69
C GLN A 53 -9.64 -22.38 5.84
N ASP A 54 -8.95 -21.99 4.77
CA ASP A 54 -7.49 -21.91 4.72
C ASP A 54 -6.98 -20.46 4.93
N ILE A 55 -7.89 -19.51 5.16
CA ILE A 55 -7.58 -18.08 5.27
C ILE A 55 -7.90 -17.60 6.68
N ALA A 56 -6.90 -16.97 7.30
CA ALA A 56 -6.95 -16.59 8.71
C ALA A 56 -7.86 -15.38 9.00
N SER A 57 -8.15 -14.53 8.01
CA SER A 57 -8.90 -13.29 8.21
C SER A 57 -9.99 -13.07 7.18
N ALA A 58 -11.15 -12.60 7.65
CA ALA A 58 -12.23 -12.14 6.78
C ALA A 58 -11.86 -10.74 6.25
N GLU A 59 -11.36 -10.69 5.03
CA GLU A 59 -11.02 -9.45 4.38
C GLU A 59 -12.27 -8.73 3.88
N THR A 60 -12.33 -7.41 4.12
CA THR A 60 -13.36 -6.58 3.48
C THR A 60 -12.87 -6.18 2.10
N PRO A 61 -13.66 -6.38 1.02
CA PRO A 61 -13.28 -5.92 -0.30
C PRO A 61 -13.01 -4.42 -0.28
N HIS A 62 -11.82 -4.02 -0.73
CA HIS A 62 -11.42 -2.62 -0.72
C HIS A 62 -10.42 -2.32 -1.84
N ALA A 63 -10.33 -1.05 -2.20
CA ALA A 63 -9.36 -0.59 -3.17
C ALA A 63 -8.92 0.84 -2.85
N LEU A 64 -7.71 1.15 -3.28
CA LEU A 64 -6.99 2.40 -3.08
C LEU A 64 -6.29 2.74 -4.40
N ALA A 65 -6.42 4.00 -4.82
CA ALA A 65 -5.62 4.54 -5.91
C ALA A 65 -4.89 5.80 -5.41
N LEU A 66 -3.58 5.82 -5.55
CA LEU A 66 -2.71 6.94 -5.20
C LEU A 66 -2.02 7.47 -6.45
N LEU A 67 -2.10 8.77 -6.66
CA LEU A 67 -1.22 9.46 -7.59
C LEU A 67 -0.02 9.98 -6.81
N LEU A 68 1.11 9.30 -6.96
CA LEU A 68 2.38 9.73 -6.38
C LEU A 68 3.04 10.69 -7.36
N ASP A 69 3.42 11.86 -6.86
CA ASP A 69 4.06 12.92 -7.64
C ASP A 69 5.36 13.34 -6.95
N LEU A 70 6.45 13.41 -7.71
CA LEU A 70 7.76 13.85 -7.22
C LEU A 70 7.73 15.27 -6.64
N HIS A 71 6.79 16.12 -7.08
CA HIS A 71 6.61 17.50 -6.64
C HIS A 71 5.25 17.72 -5.95
N GLY A 72 4.70 16.66 -5.34
CA GLY A 72 3.44 16.72 -4.62
C GLY A 72 3.46 17.72 -3.45
N PRO A 73 2.29 18.23 -3.03
CA PRO A 73 2.18 19.20 -1.93
C PRO A 73 2.44 18.59 -0.53
N CYS A 74 2.54 17.26 -0.46
CA CYS A 74 2.84 16.52 0.76
C CYS A 74 3.73 15.32 0.44
N GLN A 75 4.45 14.85 1.46
CA GLN A 75 5.33 13.70 1.40
C GLN A 75 4.74 12.56 2.24
N LEU A 76 4.54 11.42 1.60
CA LEU A 76 4.25 10.16 2.29
C LEU A 76 5.57 9.50 2.68
N HIS A 77 5.85 9.47 3.98
CA HIS A 77 6.99 8.75 4.51
C HIS A 77 6.59 7.31 4.81
N VAL A 78 7.42 6.37 4.36
CA VAL A 78 7.27 4.93 4.62
C VAL A 78 8.53 4.45 5.32
N ALA A 79 8.39 3.90 6.51
CA ALA A 79 9.47 3.24 7.24
C ALA A 79 9.12 1.78 7.48
N THR A 80 10.11 0.89 7.39
CA THR A 80 9.95 -0.52 7.69
C THR A 80 11.14 -1.02 8.50
N GLN A 81 10.87 -1.90 9.46
CA GLN A 81 11.89 -2.53 10.30
C GLN A 81 11.50 -3.97 10.59
N ARG A 82 12.51 -4.84 10.78
CA ARG A 82 12.26 -6.21 11.23
C ARG A 82 11.64 -6.19 12.63
N THR A 83 10.65 -7.04 12.84
CA THR A 83 9.98 -7.20 14.13
C THR A 83 9.80 -8.66 14.50
N SER A 84 9.54 -8.90 15.78
CA SER A 84 9.04 -10.18 16.32
C SER A 84 7.75 -9.99 17.12
N THR A 85 7.09 -8.84 16.97
CA THR A 85 5.79 -8.55 17.58
C THR A 85 4.69 -9.35 16.90
N ALA A 86 3.59 -9.61 17.62
CA ALA A 86 2.42 -10.26 17.03
C ALA A 86 1.89 -9.45 15.83
N PRO A 87 1.49 -10.10 14.72
CA PRO A 87 0.93 -9.41 13.57
C PRO A 87 -0.33 -8.62 13.91
N SER A 88 -0.55 -7.53 13.16
CA SER A 88 -1.79 -6.78 13.18
C SER A 88 -2.94 -7.63 12.66
N THR A 89 -4.12 -7.49 13.26
CA THR A 89 -5.36 -8.13 12.78
C THR A 89 -6.00 -7.38 11.63
N ASP A 90 -5.74 -6.08 11.54
CA ASP A 90 -6.23 -5.20 10.48
C ASP A 90 -5.40 -5.37 9.20
N MET A 91 -5.99 -4.99 8.07
CA MET A 91 -5.32 -4.95 6.77
C MET A 91 -4.37 -3.75 6.66
N MET A 92 -3.22 -3.93 6.01
CA MET A 92 -2.26 -2.83 5.78
C MET A 92 -2.93 -1.63 5.08
N GLY A 93 -3.79 -1.89 4.10
CA GLY A 93 -4.54 -0.87 3.38
C GLY A 93 -5.40 0.01 4.28
N LEU A 94 -6.00 -0.56 5.34
CA LEU A 94 -6.81 0.21 6.28
C LEU A 94 -5.95 1.16 7.12
N SER A 95 -4.78 0.72 7.60
CA SER A 95 -3.84 1.60 8.29
C SER A 95 -3.42 2.78 7.42
N LEU A 96 -3.09 2.56 6.15
CA LEU A 96 -2.76 3.66 5.25
C LEU A 96 -3.96 4.59 4.99
N LEU A 97 -5.16 4.05 4.79
CA LEU A 97 -6.38 4.85 4.61
C LEU A 97 -6.68 5.73 5.83
N ARG A 98 -6.47 5.22 7.06
CA ARG A 98 -6.65 6.01 8.29
C ARG A 98 -5.72 7.23 8.31
N LEU A 99 -4.45 7.07 7.90
CA LEU A 99 -3.50 8.17 7.78
C LEU A 99 -3.97 9.19 6.73
N LEU A 100 -4.28 8.72 5.52
CA LEU A 100 -4.65 9.58 4.39
C LEU A 100 -5.96 10.34 4.65
N ALA A 101 -6.89 9.77 5.42
CA ALA A 101 -8.13 10.40 5.83
C ALA A 101 -7.95 11.40 7.01
N GLY A 102 -6.74 11.54 7.54
CA GLY A 102 -6.45 12.42 8.68
C GLY A 102 -6.99 11.91 10.02
N HIS A 103 -7.33 10.62 10.12
CA HIS A 103 -7.79 10.03 11.38
C HIS A 103 -6.64 9.81 12.38
N SER A 104 -5.42 9.69 11.89
CA SER A 104 -4.20 9.60 12.70
C SER A 104 -3.04 10.31 12.00
N PRO A 105 -2.16 11.01 12.72
CA PRO A 105 -0.95 11.61 12.14
C PRO A 105 0.14 10.57 11.83
N CYS A 106 0.04 9.37 12.40
CA CYS A 106 0.99 8.28 12.24
C CYS A 106 0.25 6.95 12.32
N GLU A 107 0.46 6.08 11.35
CA GLU A 107 -0.15 4.76 11.31
C GLU A 107 0.94 3.69 11.28
N THR A 108 0.68 2.59 11.96
CA THR A 108 1.59 1.46 12.05
C THR A 108 0.83 0.18 11.71
N TRP A 109 1.47 -0.72 11.00
CA TRP A 109 0.96 -2.06 10.73
C TRP A 109 2.09 -3.07 10.86
N THR A 110 1.80 -4.22 11.45
CA THR A 110 2.80 -5.26 11.71
C THR A 110 2.43 -6.52 10.95
N GLY A 111 3.31 -6.94 10.05
CA GLY A 111 3.23 -8.24 9.38
C GLY A 111 3.96 -9.32 10.16
N GLU A 112 4.17 -10.48 9.54
CA GLU A 112 4.83 -11.62 10.20
C GLU A 112 6.26 -11.31 10.68
N ARG A 113 6.98 -10.47 9.93
CA ARG A 113 8.42 -10.24 10.13
C ARG A 113 8.83 -8.78 10.12
N SER A 114 7.91 -7.88 9.79
CA SER A 114 8.21 -6.46 9.63
C SER A 114 7.11 -5.60 10.23
N THR A 115 7.51 -4.49 10.83
CA THR A 115 6.59 -3.42 11.19
C THR A 115 6.80 -2.26 10.23
N TRP A 116 5.69 -1.80 9.68
CA TRP A 116 5.60 -0.69 8.75
C TRP A 116 4.98 0.50 9.46
N GLN A 117 5.51 1.68 9.18
CA GLN A 117 5.03 2.94 9.73
C GLN A 117 4.90 3.97 8.60
N TRP A 118 3.81 4.71 8.64
CA TRP A 118 3.52 5.78 7.69
C TRP A 118 3.24 7.09 8.40
N THR A 119 3.75 8.18 7.83
CA THR A 119 3.38 9.55 8.21
C THR A 119 3.21 10.41 6.97
N LEU A 120 2.36 11.43 7.07
CA LEU A 120 2.26 12.49 6.07
C LEU A 120 2.93 13.75 6.62
N ALA A 121 3.75 14.38 5.80
CA ALA A 121 4.35 15.69 6.08
C ALA A 121 4.01 16.65 4.93
N ASP A 122 3.93 17.95 5.23
CA ASP A 122 3.90 18.98 4.18
C ASP A 122 5.27 19.00 3.47
N ALA A 123 5.25 19.26 2.15
CA ALA A 123 6.45 19.21 1.30
C ALA A 123 7.41 20.39 1.48
#